data_AF-A0A210Q5W9-F1
#
_entry.id   AF-A0A210Q5W9-F1
#
_cell.length_a   1.000
_cell.length_b   1.000
_cell.length_c   1.000
_cell.angle_alpha   90.00
_cell.angle_beta   90.00
_cell.angle_gamma   90.00
#
_symmetry.space_group_name_H-M   'P 1'
#
loop_
_entity.id
_entity.type
_entity.pdbx_description
1 polymer ?
#
loop_
_entity_poly.entity_id
_entity_poly.type
_entity_poly.pdbx_seq_one_letter_code
_entity_poly.pdbx_strand_id
1 'polypeptide(L)'
;MPMTIEAMIQCYKGNCAEMCAEFSYCCQGLPDNHWSKTFLPQGIVLCLRAKDEHHFKQCVLKFLITECLDSTKLLTSTQKSESFNRVLQKTNPKMMTCYRNFPARIPTAIHLCNFGIADSTVLRLRAVGSPLVSGSRVVSRITNLRRQQRQRHIMFKLRRGYRRIRRYRMHAKARVPTVTYKSEVSGRPGDYMLRRCTKNGLCQNKILIRKYVLR
;
A
#
# COMPACT_ATOMS: atom_id res chain seq x y z
N MET A 1 25.52 15.03 -15.90
CA MET A 1 24.13 15.10 -15.39
C MET A 1 23.78 16.44 -14.69
N PRO A 2 24.23 17.63 -15.15
CA PRO A 2 23.87 18.88 -14.46
C PRO A 2 22.37 19.23 -14.62
N MET A 3 21.83 19.07 -15.84
CA MET A 3 20.43 19.41 -16.15
C MET A 3 19.40 18.58 -15.38
N THR A 4 19.71 17.31 -15.08
CA THR A 4 18.84 16.46 -14.25
C THR A 4 18.70 17.01 -12.82
N ILE A 5 19.78 17.53 -12.25
CA ILE A 5 19.77 18.10 -10.90
C ILE A 5 18.98 19.40 -10.88
N GLU A 6 19.12 20.22 -11.92
CA GLU A 6 18.37 21.45 -12.08
C GLU A 6 16.87 21.18 -12.27
N ALA A 7 16.51 20.17 -13.08
CA ALA A 7 15.15 19.71 -13.21
C ALA A 7 14.57 19.20 -11.88
N MET A 8 15.36 18.51 -11.05
CA MET A 8 14.96 18.12 -9.70
C MET A 8 14.66 19.35 -8.82
N ILE A 9 15.55 20.34 -8.79
CA ILE A 9 15.35 21.57 -8.01
C ILE A 9 14.06 22.28 -8.44
N GLN A 10 13.85 22.45 -9.75
CA GLN A 10 12.63 23.06 -10.29
C GLN A 10 11.37 22.25 -9.94
N CYS A 11 11.45 20.92 -10.00
CA CYS A 11 10.36 20.04 -9.57
C CYS A 11 10.01 20.24 -8.08
N TYR A 12 11.02 20.37 -7.21
CA TYR A 12 10.80 20.65 -5.78
C TYR A 12 10.18 22.03 -5.53
N LYS A 13 10.52 23.02 -6.36
CA LYS A 13 9.88 24.35 -6.44
C LYS A 13 8.49 24.35 -7.10
N GLY A 14 8.00 23.20 -7.58
CA GLY A 14 6.68 23.09 -8.22
C GLY A 14 6.65 23.47 -9.70
N ASN A 15 7.78 23.85 -10.28
CA ASN A 15 7.93 24.18 -11.69
C ASN A 15 8.21 22.91 -12.51
N CYS A 16 7.18 22.09 -12.73
CA CYS A 16 7.28 20.82 -13.43
C CYS A 16 7.05 20.94 -14.95
N ALA A 17 7.53 22.00 -15.58
CA ALA A 17 7.35 22.23 -17.02
C ALA A 17 8.41 21.47 -17.86
N GLU A 18 8.89 22.10 -18.94
CA GLU A 18 9.81 21.55 -19.95
C GLU A 18 11.04 20.82 -19.36
N MET A 19 11.67 21.39 -18.34
CA MET A 19 12.83 20.77 -17.68
C MET A 19 12.54 19.38 -17.12
N CYS A 20 11.33 19.14 -16.59
CA CYS A 20 10.94 17.83 -16.10
C CYS A 20 10.56 16.88 -17.24
N ALA A 21 10.01 17.40 -18.34
CA ALA A 21 9.70 16.58 -19.51
C ALA A 21 10.96 16.03 -20.19
N GLU A 22 12.00 16.86 -20.29
CA GLU A 22 13.24 16.48 -20.99
C GLU A 22 14.23 15.74 -20.09
N PHE A 23 14.40 16.18 -18.84
CA PHE A 23 15.51 15.72 -17.98
C PHE A 23 15.08 14.94 -16.72
N SER A 24 13.78 14.79 -16.44
CA SER A 24 13.29 14.06 -15.26
C SER A 24 12.62 12.74 -15.64
N TYR A 25 13.27 11.64 -15.30
CA TYR A 25 12.71 10.28 -15.44
C TYR A 25 11.51 10.01 -14.54
N CYS A 26 11.30 10.81 -13.50
CA CYS A 26 10.31 10.56 -12.46
C CYS A 26 9.02 11.38 -12.64
N CYS A 27 9.12 12.62 -13.08
CA CYS A 27 8.00 13.56 -13.17
C CYS A 27 7.42 13.66 -14.59
N GLN A 28 8.27 13.49 -15.62
CA GLN A 28 7.88 13.58 -17.05
C GLN A 28 7.18 14.88 -17.48
N GLY A 29 7.04 15.87 -16.60
CA GLY A 29 6.48 17.19 -16.91
C GLY A 29 4.97 17.22 -17.19
N LEU A 30 4.24 16.14 -16.88
CA LEU A 30 2.80 16.04 -17.12
C LEU A 30 1.99 16.38 -15.86
N PRO A 31 0.86 17.11 -15.95
CA PRO A 31 0.05 17.53 -14.80
C PRO A 31 -0.45 16.36 -13.93
N ASP A 32 -0.74 15.21 -14.54
CA ASP A 32 -1.19 14.00 -13.83
C ASP A 32 -0.04 13.11 -13.34
N ASN A 33 1.19 13.37 -13.77
CA ASN A 33 2.37 12.53 -13.49
C ASN A 33 3.42 13.23 -12.62
N HIS A 34 3.00 14.26 -11.87
CA HIS A 34 3.91 14.95 -10.94
C HIS A 34 4.55 13.95 -9.97
N TRP A 35 5.86 14.08 -9.79
CA TRP A 35 6.57 13.29 -8.80
C TRP A 35 5.94 13.48 -7.42
N SER A 36 5.43 12.38 -6.86
CA SER A 36 4.86 12.36 -5.52
C SER A 36 5.97 12.50 -4.49
N LYS A 37 6.12 13.71 -3.93
CA LYS A 37 7.09 14.03 -2.89
C LYS A 37 6.65 13.37 -1.58
N THR A 38 6.91 12.07 -1.42
CA THR A 38 6.46 11.26 -0.27
C THR A 38 6.89 11.77 1.10
N PHE A 39 7.93 12.61 1.15
CA PHE A 39 8.46 13.21 2.37
C PHE A 39 7.86 14.58 2.70
N LEU A 40 7.06 15.15 1.79
CA LEU A 40 6.37 16.43 2.00
C LEU A 40 4.85 16.19 2.04
N PRO A 41 4.11 16.95 2.87
CA PRO A 41 2.66 16.97 2.80
C PRO A 41 2.16 17.32 1.38
N GLN A 42 1.02 16.77 1.00
CA GLN A 42 0.42 17.02 -0.32
C GLN A 42 0.12 18.51 -0.50
N GLY A 43 0.43 19.04 -1.68
CA GLY A 43 0.20 20.45 -2.03
C GLY A 43 1.26 21.43 -1.54
N ILE A 44 2.30 20.98 -0.81
CA ILE A 44 3.39 21.86 -0.38
C ILE A 44 4.43 22.00 -1.48
N VAL A 45 4.71 23.26 -1.80
CA VAL A 45 5.79 23.69 -2.69
C VAL A 45 6.90 24.32 -1.85
N LEU A 46 8.15 23.96 -2.12
CA LEU A 46 9.29 24.52 -1.40
C LEU A 46 9.72 25.84 -2.06
N CYS A 47 9.70 26.93 -1.30
CA CYS A 47 10.34 28.18 -1.68
C CYS A 47 11.83 28.11 -1.36
N LEU A 48 12.62 27.48 -2.25
CA LEU A 48 14.06 27.36 -2.09
C LEU A 48 14.75 28.70 -2.40
N ARG A 49 15.52 29.25 -1.44
CA ARG A 49 16.44 30.37 -1.70
C ARG A 49 17.72 29.86 -2.34
N ALA A 50 18.54 30.75 -2.91
CA ALA A 50 19.81 30.39 -3.56
C ALA A 50 20.73 29.52 -2.67
N LYS A 51 20.79 29.81 -1.36
CA LYS A 51 21.54 29.00 -0.39
C LYS A 51 20.96 27.59 -0.24
N ASP A 52 19.64 27.46 -0.22
CA ASP A 52 18.95 26.19 -0.07
C ASP A 52 19.10 25.33 -1.33
N GLU A 53 19.04 25.95 -2.51
CA GLU A 53 19.32 25.31 -3.80
C GLU A 53 20.75 24.78 -3.87
N HIS A 54 21.72 25.56 -3.38
CA HIS A 54 23.11 25.12 -3.30
C HIS A 54 23.23 23.89 -2.40
N HIS A 55 22.64 23.91 -1.20
CA HIS A 55 22.67 22.76 -0.29
C HIS A 55 21.97 21.54 -0.90
N PHE A 56 20.82 21.73 -1.55
CA PHE A 56 20.10 20.68 -2.25
C PHE A 56 20.97 20.05 -3.34
N LYS A 57 21.61 20.87 -4.18
CA LYS A 57 22.52 20.43 -5.23
C LYS A 57 23.68 19.61 -4.65
N GLN A 58 24.30 20.08 -3.57
CA GLN A 58 25.38 19.35 -2.90
C GLN A 58 24.92 18.00 -2.35
N CYS A 59 23.73 17.95 -1.74
CA CYS A 59 23.15 16.70 -1.25
C CYS A 59 22.89 15.71 -2.39
N VAL A 60 22.28 16.15 -3.49
CA VAL A 60 22.01 15.29 -4.65
C VAL A 60 23.32 14.81 -5.29
N LEU A 61 24.31 15.70 -5.43
CA LEU A 61 25.61 15.35 -6.00
C LEU A 61 26.32 14.25 -5.19
N LYS A 62 26.22 14.27 -3.86
CA LYS A 62 26.76 13.19 -3.01
C LYS A 62 26.17 11.81 -3.32
N PHE A 63 24.89 11.75 -3.69
CA PHE A 63 24.23 10.49 -4.05
C PHE A 63 24.45 10.08 -5.51
N LEU A 64 24.79 11.03 -6.38
CA LEU A 64 25.06 10.79 -7.80
C LEU A 64 26.54 10.59 -8.13
N ILE A 65 27.41 10.47 -7.10
CA ILE A 65 28.80 10.07 -7.30
C ILE A 65 28.82 8.65 -7.86
N THR A 66 29.77 8.38 -8.76
CA THR A 66 29.96 7.07 -9.42
C THR A 66 29.99 5.92 -8.42
N GLU A 67 30.68 6.06 -7.29
CA GLU A 67 30.74 4.98 -6.28
C GLU A 67 29.36 4.66 -5.67
N CYS A 68 28.51 5.66 -5.46
CA CYS A 68 27.16 5.46 -4.95
C CYS A 68 26.25 4.82 -5.99
N LEU A 69 26.39 5.24 -7.26
CA LEU A 69 25.66 4.66 -8.38
C LEU A 69 26.06 3.20 -8.62
N ASP A 70 27.36 2.90 -8.60
CA ASP A 70 27.87 1.55 -8.71
C ASP A 70 27.42 0.69 -7.53
N SER A 71 27.45 1.24 -6.31
CA SER A 71 26.95 0.53 -5.12
C SER A 71 25.46 0.21 -5.20
N THR A 72 24.68 1.10 -5.82
CA THR A 72 23.24 0.89 -6.04
C THR A 72 23.00 -0.13 -7.15
N LYS A 73 23.74 -0.03 -8.26
CA LYS A 73 23.66 -0.93 -9.42
C LYS A 73 24.05 -2.36 -9.06
N LEU A 74 25.16 -2.52 -8.34
CA LEU A 74 25.70 -3.81 -7.91
C LEU A 74 25.04 -4.34 -6.62
N LEU A 75 24.12 -3.57 -6.04
CA LEU A 75 23.46 -3.89 -4.78
C LEU A 75 24.45 -4.12 -3.62
N THR A 76 25.58 -3.44 -3.61
CA THR A 76 26.64 -3.54 -2.57
C THR A 76 26.51 -2.53 -1.45
N SER A 77 25.38 -1.79 -1.39
CA SER A 77 25.05 -0.91 -0.26
C SER A 77 25.16 -1.64 1.09
N THR A 78 25.50 -0.90 2.15
CA THR A 78 25.60 -1.43 3.52
C THR A 78 24.36 -2.22 3.94
N GLN A 79 23.16 -1.70 3.63
CA GLN A 79 21.89 -2.37 3.92
C GLN A 79 21.76 -3.72 3.22
N LYS A 80 22.23 -3.83 1.98
CA LYS A 80 22.22 -5.08 1.22
C LYS A 80 23.24 -6.07 1.77
N SER A 81 24.44 -5.60 2.08
CA SER A 81 25.49 -6.41 2.73
C SER A 81 25.02 -6.94 4.08
N GLU A 82 24.39 -6.12 4.91
CA GLU A 82 23.78 -6.55 6.18
C GLU A 82 22.66 -7.56 5.98
N SER A 83 21.77 -7.31 5.00
CA SER A 83 20.69 -8.25 4.67
C SER A 83 21.26 -9.61 4.24
N PHE A 84 22.28 -9.62 3.40
CA PHE A 84 22.94 -10.84 2.96
C PHE A 84 23.65 -11.55 4.12
N ASN A 85 24.37 -10.81 4.97
CA ASN A 85 25.04 -11.34 6.16
C ASN A 85 24.03 -12.01 7.13
N ARG A 86 22.85 -11.41 7.32
CA ARG A 86 21.77 -12.03 8.11
C ARG A 86 21.29 -13.35 7.50
N VAL A 87 21.19 -13.42 6.17
CA VAL A 87 20.81 -14.66 5.47
C VAL A 87 21.93 -15.71 5.57
N LEU A 88 23.19 -15.32 5.40
CA LEU A 88 24.35 -16.19 5.60
C LEU A 88 24.38 -16.77 7.01
N GLN A 89 24.20 -15.95 8.04
CA GLN A 89 24.12 -16.39 9.44
C GLN A 89 22.93 -17.31 9.70
N LYS A 90 21.85 -17.19 8.94
CA LYS A 90 20.70 -18.10 9.02
C LYS A 90 20.97 -19.44 8.36
N THR A 91 21.71 -19.45 7.24
CA THR A 91 22.05 -20.68 6.51
C THR A 91 23.23 -21.42 7.13
N ASN A 92 24.10 -20.74 7.86
CA ASN A 92 25.29 -21.31 8.47
C ASN A 92 25.12 -21.46 9.99
N PRO A 93 25.46 -22.62 10.58
CA PRO A 93 25.37 -22.82 12.01
C PRO A 93 26.43 -21.97 12.74
N LYS A 94 26.00 -21.16 13.72
CA LYS A 94 26.90 -20.26 14.47
C LYS A 94 27.92 -20.98 15.34
N MET A 95 27.64 -22.24 15.70
CA MET A 95 28.44 -23.03 16.65
C MET A 95 29.51 -23.89 15.98
N MET A 96 29.62 -23.89 14.65
CA MET A 96 30.61 -24.72 13.95
C MET A 96 31.53 -23.84 13.12
N THR A 97 32.80 -23.82 13.50
CA THR A 97 33.87 -23.04 12.87
C THR A 97 34.34 -23.59 11.52
N CYS A 98 34.15 -24.89 11.25
CA CYS A 98 34.64 -25.56 10.03
C CYS A 98 33.64 -26.58 9.48
N TYR A 99 32.56 -26.12 8.85
CA TYR A 99 31.58 -27.04 8.25
C TYR A 99 32.03 -27.52 6.85
N ARG A 100 32.17 -28.85 6.66
CA ARG A 100 32.59 -29.47 5.38
C ARG A 100 31.80 -28.98 4.16
N ASN A 101 30.50 -28.68 4.32
CA ASN A 101 29.65 -28.21 3.21
C ASN A 101 29.40 -26.70 3.24
N PHE A 102 30.26 -25.91 3.89
CA PHE A 102 30.15 -24.45 3.88
C PHE A 102 30.11 -23.87 2.46
N PRO A 103 30.96 -24.32 1.50
CA PRO A 103 30.90 -23.84 0.12
C PRO A 103 29.53 -24.02 -0.52
N ALA A 104 28.82 -25.13 -0.24
CA ALA A 104 27.49 -25.40 -0.77
C ALA A 104 26.37 -24.56 -0.11
N ARG A 105 26.61 -24.04 1.10
CA ARG A 105 25.64 -23.19 1.82
C ARG A 105 25.63 -21.75 1.30
N ILE A 106 26.72 -21.26 0.71
CA ILE A 106 26.79 -19.91 0.12
C ILE A 106 25.82 -19.75 -1.06
N PRO A 107 25.81 -20.63 -2.09
CA PRO A 107 24.81 -20.57 -3.16
C PRO A 107 23.38 -20.68 -2.65
N THR A 108 23.16 -21.45 -1.57
CA THR A 108 21.85 -21.55 -0.92
C THR A 108 21.42 -20.20 -0.33
N ALA A 109 22.31 -19.47 0.33
CA ALA A 109 22.04 -18.13 0.85
C ALA A 109 21.74 -17.12 -0.25
N ILE A 110 22.49 -17.16 -1.35
CA ILE A 110 22.27 -16.33 -2.54
C ILE A 110 20.89 -16.61 -3.14
N HIS A 111 20.57 -17.89 -3.36
CA HIS A 111 19.28 -18.30 -3.92
C HIS A 111 18.10 -17.87 -3.02
N LEU A 112 18.27 -17.93 -1.69
CA LEU A 112 17.29 -17.43 -0.73
C LEU A 112 17.12 -15.91 -0.78
N CYS A 113 18.19 -15.14 -1.00
CA CYS A 113 18.10 -13.69 -1.16
C CYS A 113 17.35 -13.29 -2.43
N ASN A 114 17.59 -14.00 -3.54
CA ASN A 114 17.01 -13.67 -4.84
C ASN A 114 15.53 -14.06 -4.94
N PHE A 115 15.15 -15.25 -4.47
CA PHE A 115 13.79 -15.79 -4.63
C PHE A 115 12.95 -15.74 -3.34
N GLY A 116 13.56 -15.41 -2.20
CA GLY A 116 12.91 -15.56 -0.90
C GLY A 116 12.73 -17.02 -0.48
N ILE A 117 12.33 -17.23 0.78
CA ILE A 117 12.27 -18.58 1.38
C ILE A 117 11.28 -19.49 0.65
N ALA A 118 10.09 -18.99 0.37
CA ALA A 118 8.99 -19.76 -0.23
C ALA A 118 9.40 -20.34 -1.60
N ASP A 119 9.82 -19.48 -2.52
CA ASP A 119 10.10 -19.88 -3.90
C ASP A 119 11.45 -20.59 -4.00
N SER A 120 12.44 -20.17 -3.21
CA SER A 120 13.73 -20.86 -3.12
C SER A 120 13.58 -22.33 -2.71
N THR A 121 12.76 -22.62 -1.68
CA THR A 121 12.51 -23.99 -1.24
C THR A 121 11.82 -24.83 -2.32
N VAL A 122 10.79 -24.29 -2.98
CA VAL A 122 10.06 -25.01 -4.04
C VAL A 122 10.98 -25.33 -5.22
N LEU A 123 11.75 -24.34 -5.69
CA LEU A 123 12.63 -24.49 -6.85
C LEU A 123 13.76 -25.48 -6.58
N ARG A 124 14.39 -25.42 -5.41
CA ARG A 124 15.48 -26.34 -5.03
C ARG A 124 14.98 -27.78 -4.92
N LEU A 125 13.83 -27.99 -4.29
CA LEU A 125 13.24 -29.33 -4.15
C LEU A 125 12.83 -29.92 -5.49
N ARG A 126 12.26 -29.10 -6.38
CA ARG A 126 11.98 -29.51 -7.76
C ARG A 126 13.27 -29.87 -8.52
N ALA A 127 14.35 -29.10 -8.37
CA ALA A 127 15.62 -29.35 -9.04
C ALA A 127 16.30 -30.66 -8.60
N VAL A 128 16.11 -31.07 -7.34
CA VAL A 128 16.61 -32.35 -6.81
C VAL A 128 15.70 -33.53 -7.18
N GLY A 129 14.59 -33.30 -7.90
CA GLY A 129 13.63 -34.34 -8.26
C GLY A 129 12.71 -34.75 -7.11
N SER A 130 12.64 -33.97 -6.03
CA SER A 130 11.79 -34.23 -4.86
C SER A 130 10.80 -33.08 -4.65
N PRO A 131 9.83 -32.88 -5.56
CA PRO A 131 8.87 -31.78 -5.44
C PRO A 131 7.99 -31.93 -4.19
N LEU A 132 7.55 -30.81 -3.63
CA LEU A 132 6.66 -30.82 -2.48
C LEU A 132 5.29 -31.41 -2.85
N VAL A 133 4.85 -32.38 -2.05
CA VAL A 133 3.52 -33.00 -2.16
C VAL A 133 2.44 -31.97 -1.82
N SER A 134 1.41 -31.89 -2.66
CA SER A 134 0.24 -31.04 -2.44
C SER A 134 -0.46 -31.39 -1.12
N GLY A 135 -1.03 -30.40 -0.45
CA GLY A 135 -1.71 -30.58 0.84
C GLY A 135 -0.78 -30.78 2.06
N SER A 136 0.53 -30.96 1.86
CA SER A 136 1.48 -31.08 2.97
C SER A 136 1.52 -29.82 3.84
N ARG A 137 1.88 -29.99 5.13
CA ARG A 137 2.06 -28.87 6.07
C ARG A 137 3.07 -27.84 5.56
N VAL A 138 4.10 -28.28 4.84
CA VAL A 138 5.13 -27.41 4.24
C VAL A 138 4.52 -26.52 3.16
N VAL A 139 3.70 -27.09 2.26
CA VAL A 139 2.99 -26.31 1.23
C VAL A 139 2.07 -25.27 1.87
N SER A 140 1.33 -25.63 2.91
CA SER A 140 0.50 -24.68 3.67
C SER A 140 1.31 -23.53 4.29
N ARG A 141 2.53 -23.81 4.77
CA ARG A 141 3.41 -22.77 5.29
C ARG A 141 3.94 -21.84 4.19
N ILE A 142 4.31 -22.40 3.04
CA ILE A 142 4.78 -21.65 1.87
C ILE A 142 3.67 -20.75 1.31
N THR A 143 2.44 -21.24 1.20
CA THR A 143 1.30 -20.44 0.75
C THR A 143 1.00 -19.29 1.71
N ASN A 144 1.10 -19.52 3.02
CA ASN A 144 0.98 -18.47 4.03
C ASN A 144 2.08 -17.41 3.92
N LEU A 145 3.34 -17.81 3.68
CA LEU A 145 4.45 -16.87 3.47
C LEU A 145 4.21 -15.99 2.23
N ARG A 146 3.80 -16.59 1.10
CA ARG A 146 3.42 -15.83 -0.12
C ARG A 146 2.26 -14.88 0.15
N ARG A 147 1.26 -15.31 0.94
CA ARG A 147 0.14 -14.46 1.35
C ARG A 147 0.61 -13.27 2.19
N GLN A 148 1.50 -13.48 3.16
CA GLN A 148 2.06 -12.39 3.98
C GLN A 148 2.84 -11.38 3.13
N GLN A 149 3.64 -11.84 2.16
CA GLN A 149 4.31 -10.94 1.22
C GLN A 149 3.28 -10.09 0.45
N ARG A 150 2.22 -10.71 -0.09
CA ARG A 150 1.16 -10.01 -0.81
C ARG A 150 0.45 -8.96 0.05
N GLN A 151 0.29 -9.22 1.35
CA GLN A 151 -0.34 -8.29 2.29
C GLN A 151 0.46 -7.01 2.53
N ARG A 152 1.78 -7.03 2.29
CA ARG A 152 2.63 -5.84 2.42
C ARG A 152 2.42 -4.84 1.27
N HIS A 153 1.97 -5.29 0.12
CA HIS A 153 1.77 -4.46 -1.07
C HIS A 153 0.73 -3.36 -0.85
N ILE A 154 1.01 -2.15 -1.32
CA ILE A 154 0.15 -0.97 -1.09
C ILE A 154 -1.27 -1.18 -1.64
N MET A 155 -1.40 -1.77 -2.83
CA MET A 155 -2.71 -2.10 -3.41
C MET A 155 -3.52 -3.06 -2.55
N PHE A 156 -2.87 -3.97 -1.82
CA PHE A 156 -3.57 -4.85 -0.89
C PHE A 156 -4.14 -4.05 0.29
N LYS A 157 -3.36 -3.12 0.85
CA LYS A 157 -3.78 -2.24 1.94
C LYS A 157 -4.94 -1.33 1.51
N LEU A 158 -4.85 -0.72 0.32
CA LEU A 158 -5.90 0.12 -0.25
C LEU A 158 -7.20 -0.68 -0.47
N ARG A 159 -7.12 -1.85 -1.13
CA ARG A 159 -8.28 -2.74 -1.33
C ARG A 159 -8.89 -3.19 0.00
N ARG A 160 -8.08 -3.47 1.01
CA ARG A 160 -8.56 -3.81 2.36
C ARG A 160 -9.32 -2.64 2.99
N GLY A 161 -8.83 -1.41 2.88
CA GLY A 161 -9.50 -0.20 3.35
C GLY A 161 -10.85 0.00 2.67
N TYR A 162 -10.89 -0.06 1.34
CA TYR A 162 -12.13 0.05 0.55
C TYR A 162 -13.17 -1.01 0.96
N ARG A 163 -12.76 -2.28 1.11
CA ARG A 163 -13.65 -3.38 1.54
C ARG A 163 -14.20 -3.17 2.96
N ARG A 164 -13.46 -2.51 3.86
CA ARG A 164 -13.96 -2.15 5.19
C ARG A 164 -15.04 -1.08 5.08
N ILE A 165 -14.76 0.01 4.38
CA ILE A 165 -15.72 1.11 4.16
C ILE A 165 -17.02 0.58 3.53
N ARG A 166 -16.91 -0.24 2.48
CA ARG A 166 -18.07 -0.86 1.83
C ARG A 166 -18.90 -1.69 2.83
N ARG A 167 -18.26 -2.51 3.66
CA ARG A 167 -18.96 -3.31 4.68
C ARG A 167 -19.65 -2.44 5.72
N TYR A 168 -18.99 -1.37 6.20
CA TYR A 168 -19.62 -0.42 7.12
C TYR A 168 -20.84 0.25 6.49
N ARG A 169 -20.77 0.67 5.21
CA ARG A 169 -21.90 1.24 4.48
C ARG A 169 -23.07 0.25 4.38
N MET A 170 -22.80 -1.01 4.05
CA MET A 170 -23.83 -2.06 3.99
C MET A 170 -24.47 -2.29 5.37
N HIS A 171 -23.66 -2.32 6.42
CA HIS A 171 -24.13 -2.55 7.78
C HIS A 171 -24.95 -1.36 8.33
N ALA A 172 -24.58 -0.13 7.96
CA ALA A 172 -25.35 1.08 8.26
C ALA A 172 -26.70 1.07 7.54
N LYS A 173 -26.72 0.73 6.24
CA LYS A 173 -27.97 0.59 5.46
C LYS A 173 -28.91 -0.48 6.04
N ALA A 174 -28.37 -1.61 6.49
CA ALA A 174 -29.15 -2.68 7.12
C ALA A 174 -29.73 -2.29 8.50
N ARG A 175 -29.17 -1.28 9.17
CA ARG A 175 -29.64 -0.79 10.48
C ARG A 175 -30.69 0.32 10.37
N VAL A 176 -30.87 0.94 9.20
CA VAL A 176 -31.98 1.88 9.00
C VAL A 176 -33.25 1.05 8.83
N PRO A 177 -34.24 1.13 9.74
CA PRO A 177 -35.50 0.45 9.54
C PRO A 177 -36.14 1.02 8.28
N THR A 178 -36.31 0.18 7.26
CA THR A 178 -37.16 0.48 6.10
C THR A 178 -38.58 0.67 6.61
N VAL A 179 -38.97 1.93 6.84
CA VAL A 179 -40.35 2.27 7.17
C VAL A 179 -41.17 2.12 5.89
N THR A 180 -41.78 0.95 5.70
CA THR A 180 -42.76 0.74 4.63
C THR A 180 -44.09 1.30 5.12
N TYR A 181 -44.47 2.48 4.63
CA TYR A 181 -45.79 3.05 4.88
C TYR A 181 -46.83 2.26 4.07
N LYS A 182 -47.72 1.52 4.74
CA LYS A 182 -48.95 1.03 4.13
C LYS A 182 -49.98 2.15 4.20
N SER A 183 -50.32 2.75 3.07
CA SER A 183 -51.47 3.64 2.98
C SER A 183 -52.75 2.80 2.90
N GLU A 184 -53.34 2.46 4.05
CA GLU A 184 -54.70 1.92 4.08
C GLU A 184 -55.69 3.08 3.98
N VAL A 185 -56.29 3.24 2.81
CA VAL A 185 -57.35 4.22 2.57
C VAL A 185 -58.65 3.63 3.11
N SER A 186 -59.03 4.00 4.33
CA SER A 186 -60.37 3.74 4.84
C SER A 186 -60.91 4.96 5.60
N GLY A 187 -61.94 5.60 5.03
CA GLY A 187 -62.74 6.64 5.69
C GLY A 187 -62.64 8.05 5.07
N ARG A 188 -63.82 8.60 4.75
CA ARG A 188 -64.25 9.95 4.28
C ARG A 188 -63.20 10.98 3.79
N PRO A 189 -63.49 11.72 2.70
CA PRO A 189 -62.59 12.74 2.16
C PRO A 189 -62.36 13.86 3.19
N GLY A 190 -61.15 13.92 3.74
CA GLY A 190 -60.73 14.99 4.66
C GLY A 190 -59.81 14.53 5.80
N ASP A 191 -59.84 13.24 6.17
CA ASP A 191 -59.04 12.72 7.29
C ASP A 191 -57.95 11.75 6.81
N TYR A 192 -56.69 12.20 6.77
CA TYR A 192 -55.54 11.33 6.58
C TYR A 192 -54.98 10.93 7.95
N MET A 193 -55.22 9.69 8.39
CA MET A 193 -54.53 9.14 9.55
C MET A 193 -53.29 8.35 9.10
N LEU A 194 -52.10 8.92 9.32
CA LEU A 194 -50.84 8.18 9.22
C LEU A 194 -50.65 7.34 10.49
N ARG A 195 -50.89 6.02 10.40
CA ARG A 195 -50.57 5.10 11.50
C ARG A 195 -49.14 4.61 11.40
N ARG A 196 -48.39 4.73 12.50
CA ARG A 196 -47.04 4.19 12.63
C ARG A 196 -47.13 2.76 13.17
N CYS A 197 -47.06 1.76 12.29
CA CYS A 197 -46.96 0.37 12.72
C CYS A 197 -45.50 0.00 13.03
N THR A 198 -45.23 -0.38 14.27
CA THR A 198 -44.00 -1.10 14.62
C THR A 198 -44.23 -2.60 14.46
N LYS A 199 -43.18 -3.38 14.19
CA LYS A 199 -43.24 -4.82 13.90
C LYS A 199 -43.87 -5.69 15.01
N ASN A 200 -44.16 -5.11 16.18
CA ASN A 200 -44.69 -5.82 17.35
C ASN A 200 -46.18 -5.58 17.61
N GLY A 201 -46.94 -5.05 16.64
CA GLY A 201 -48.41 -4.96 16.72
C GLY A 201 -48.99 -3.95 17.72
N LEU A 202 -48.16 -3.23 18.48
CA LEU A 202 -48.60 -2.17 19.39
C LEU A 202 -48.77 -0.85 18.63
N CYS A 203 -50.01 -0.50 18.31
CA CYS A 203 -50.39 0.82 17.81
C CYS A 203 -50.47 1.81 18.98
N GLN A 204 -49.50 2.71 19.11
CA GLN A 204 -49.63 3.87 20.00
C GLN A 204 -50.29 5.02 19.25
N ASN A 205 -51.42 5.51 19.77
CA ASN A 205 -52.17 6.64 19.22
C ASN A 205 -51.71 7.97 19.84
N LYS A 206 -51.89 9.02 19.01
CA LYS A 206 -51.95 10.47 19.29
C LYS A 206 -50.66 11.27 19.11
N ILE A 207 -50.53 11.87 17.92
CA ILE A 207 -50.17 13.28 17.81
C ILE A 207 -51.20 13.92 16.87
N LEU A 208 -52.01 14.82 17.42
CA LEU A 208 -52.99 15.60 16.67
C LEU A 208 -52.31 16.92 16.30
N ILE A 209 -51.82 17.04 15.06
CA ILE A 209 -51.19 18.28 14.60
C ILE A 209 -52.31 19.22 14.13
N ARG A 210 -52.67 20.22 14.95
CA ARG A 210 -53.50 21.35 14.51
C ARG A 210 -52.69 22.18 13.50
N LYS A 211 -53.24 22.37 12.31
CA LYS A 211 -52.73 23.35 11.32
C LYS A 211 -52.80 24.76 11.94
N TYR A 212 -51.67 25.45 12.03
CA TYR A 212 -51.68 26.91 12.12
C TYR A 212 -51.91 27.45 10.71
N VAL A 213 -53.02 28.17 10.53
CA VAL A 213 -53.29 29.00 9.35
C VAL A 213 -52.40 30.22 9.47
N LEU A 214 -51.39 30.33 8.60
CA LEU A 214 -50.65 31.57 8.41
C LEU A 214 -51.58 32.56 7.68
N ARG A 215 -51.91 33.67 8.34
CA ARG A 215 -52.36 34.90 7.69
C ARG A 215 -51.22 35.90 7.77
#